data_AF-A0A6A5BZN6-F1
#
_entry.id   AF-A0A6A5BZN6-F1
#
_cell.length_a   1.000
_cell.length_b   1.000
_cell.length_c   1.000
_cell.angle_alpha   90.00
_cell.angle_beta   90.00
_cell.angle_gamma   90.00
#
_symmetry.space_group_name_H-M   'P 1'
#
loop_
_entity.id
_entity.type
_entity.pdbx_description
1 polymer ?
#
loop_
_entity_poly.entity_id
_entity_poly.type
_entity_poly.pdbx_seq_one_letter_code
_entity_poly.pdbx_strand_id
1 'polypeptide(L)'
;MHHSDEGGLSMLPPTTTTTTTNDDKFSTIFNVYEIQQYSLHNKLFFEKFNSLVSDFVILETPVNISNASQLQGCNPILFQLGNFSRDGAVLTASGCPETWLSFSFSLFFLLCYLMLLVLCCLGLIWKRKSRHVQSRGMVYMVLTLVASSFIVILSCLRYIIGRKNYPCFIYAISYFVLPPALILPSIFRCFRLYLMHVLNLNKTNLVFVKDYDRSMNFDAGAVNANLQLCTHSSVEFQSDPRKNLKHEFVTPQQQQQTNQEKRKVHSTNTGIFTTRGVFQDVEFQVQLSHGWSGHILLHSCGDYIVCIVSNICTRHLVYLERNSNTHWTQIVCHHFVCCFGFVPIFSKLLDFFIPYGYVLLVYSCCEIIVSVLLPVLYSIVMDARQKRGNSPEHASFNPSEESGLEQCLKQKKTFNTILEFARKSFCPEPVLCYRDIERFTKTTNSKNRRKLAPHIANTYLKQNSPLQLNYPKVNEAFHECMAVIHRCSDNGTIIPSDLFKNIQLHCLNDMTDIFERLKRQDRDIKEVVHQWNLSSLAKPVQTNGQ
;
A
#
# COMPACT_ATOMS: atom_id res chain seq x y z
N MET A 1 29.61 -87.27 -7.64
CA MET A 1 30.69 -86.75 -6.77
C MET A 1 30.32 -85.32 -6.38
N HIS A 2 29.99 -85.15 -5.10
CA HIS A 2 29.77 -83.96 -4.28
C HIS A 2 28.82 -82.80 -4.71
N HIS A 3 27.67 -82.82 -4.04
CA HIS A 3 26.90 -81.70 -3.48
C HIS A 3 27.74 -80.78 -2.56
N SER A 4 27.35 -79.50 -2.45
CA SER A 4 27.27 -78.61 -1.26
C SER A 4 27.11 -77.16 -1.76
N ASP A 5 26.57 -76.17 -1.08
CA ASP A 5 25.45 -75.99 -0.14
C ASP A 5 25.35 -74.46 0.06
N GLU A 6 24.14 -74.04 0.39
CA GLU A 6 23.62 -72.82 1.00
C GLU A 6 24.55 -71.69 1.49
N GLY A 7 24.07 -70.45 1.34
CA GLY A 7 24.57 -69.27 2.04
C GLY A 7 23.64 -68.06 1.87
N GLY A 8 22.55 -68.02 2.65
CA GLY A 8 21.61 -66.90 2.70
C GLY A 8 22.20 -65.65 3.35
N LEU A 9 21.92 -64.47 2.77
CA LEU A 9 22.15 -63.17 3.39
C LEU A 9 20.81 -62.49 3.66
N SER A 10 20.52 -62.31 4.94
CA SER A 10 19.32 -61.65 5.47
C SER A 10 19.34 -60.15 5.22
N MET A 11 18.17 -59.64 4.81
CA MET A 11 17.86 -58.21 4.73
C MET A 11 17.80 -57.58 6.13
N LEU A 12 18.60 -56.53 6.35
CA LEU A 12 18.42 -55.56 7.43
C LEU A 12 17.53 -54.41 6.93
N PRO A 13 16.59 -53.90 7.75
CA PRO A 13 15.75 -52.77 7.38
C PRO A 13 16.53 -51.44 7.45
N PRO A 14 16.15 -50.42 6.67
CA PRO A 14 16.82 -49.13 6.68
C PRO A 14 16.49 -48.36 7.95
N THR A 15 17.52 -47.99 8.68
CA THR A 15 17.49 -47.08 9.82
C THR A 15 17.08 -45.68 9.33
N THR A 16 15.91 -45.21 9.71
CA THR A 16 15.50 -43.80 9.56
C THR A 16 16.31 -42.93 10.51
N THR A 17 17.33 -42.27 9.98
CA THR A 17 18.05 -41.18 10.65
C THR A 17 17.22 -39.91 10.51
N THR A 18 16.42 -39.58 11.52
CA THR A 18 15.86 -38.24 11.71
C THR A 18 16.98 -37.29 12.12
N THR A 19 17.54 -36.58 11.14
CA THR A 19 18.34 -35.37 11.36
C THR A 19 17.42 -34.23 11.78
N THR A 20 17.20 -34.11 13.09
CA THR A 20 16.65 -32.88 13.68
C THR A 20 17.69 -31.77 13.53
N THR A 21 17.42 -30.82 12.64
CA THR A 21 18.22 -29.62 12.42
C THR A 21 18.21 -28.75 13.68
N ASN A 22 19.40 -28.38 14.15
CA ASN A 22 19.62 -27.57 15.36
C ASN A 22 19.17 -26.09 15.25
N ASP A 23 18.59 -25.69 14.13
CA ASP A 23 18.27 -24.28 13.85
C ASP A 23 17.00 -23.76 14.56
N ASP A 24 16.06 -24.65 14.94
CA ASP A 24 14.83 -24.22 15.62
C ASP A 24 15.01 -23.93 17.12
N LYS A 25 16.05 -24.49 17.75
CA LYS A 25 16.38 -24.19 19.16
C LYS A 25 17.01 -22.81 19.33
N PHE A 26 17.75 -22.32 18.33
CA PHE A 26 18.42 -21.03 18.43
C PHE A 26 17.44 -19.84 18.29
N SER A 27 16.43 -19.96 17.42
CA SER A 27 15.36 -18.96 17.25
C SER A 27 14.49 -18.82 18.51
N THR A 28 14.21 -19.93 19.19
CA THR A 28 13.37 -19.95 20.40
C THR A 28 14.11 -19.35 21.60
N ILE A 29 15.42 -19.55 21.72
CA ILE A 29 16.24 -18.99 22.81
C ILE A 29 16.42 -17.47 22.64
N PHE A 30 16.58 -16.97 21.41
CA PHE A 30 16.71 -15.53 21.16
C PHE A 30 15.43 -14.74 21.51
N ASN A 31 14.24 -15.29 21.19
CA ASN A 31 12.96 -14.66 21.53
C ASN A 31 12.71 -14.60 23.04
N VAL A 32 13.13 -15.61 23.81
CA VAL A 32 12.96 -15.61 25.27
C VAL A 32 13.88 -14.60 25.95
N TYR A 33 15.11 -14.41 25.45
CA TYR A 33 16.05 -13.42 26.00
C TYR A 33 15.63 -11.98 25.71
N GLU A 34 15.09 -11.68 24.52
CA GLU A 34 14.55 -10.34 24.25
C GLU A 34 13.35 -10.02 25.15
N ILE A 35 12.40 -10.96 25.30
CA ILE A 35 11.20 -10.74 26.13
C ILE A 35 11.57 -10.52 27.61
N GLN A 36 12.57 -11.22 28.14
CA GLN A 36 13.04 -10.99 29.52
C GLN A 36 13.80 -9.67 29.69
N GLN A 37 14.62 -9.27 28.72
CA GLN A 37 15.33 -7.97 28.75
C GLN A 37 14.35 -6.79 28.76
N TYR A 38 13.28 -6.83 27.95
CA TYR A 38 12.25 -5.81 27.95
C TYR A 38 11.48 -5.75 29.29
N SER A 39 11.20 -6.90 29.90
CA SER A 39 10.52 -6.94 31.20
C SER A 39 11.38 -6.35 32.33
N LEU A 40 12.69 -6.59 32.32
CA LEU A 40 13.60 -6.08 33.35
C LEU A 40 13.83 -4.57 33.21
N HIS A 41 14.00 -4.08 31.99
CA HIS A 41 14.16 -2.66 31.71
C HIS A 41 12.92 -1.84 32.10
N ASN A 42 11.72 -2.38 31.84
CA ASN A 42 10.48 -1.75 32.26
C ASN A 42 10.37 -1.70 33.79
N LYS A 43 10.73 -2.78 34.50
CA LYS A 43 10.66 -2.80 35.96
C LYS A 43 11.62 -1.79 36.61
N LEU A 44 12.86 -1.72 36.11
CA LEU A 44 13.86 -0.76 36.60
C LEU A 44 13.45 0.69 36.29
N PHE A 45 12.87 0.94 35.12
CA PHE A 45 12.33 2.25 34.76
C PHE A 45 11.17 2.64 35.68
N PHE A 46 10.22 1.74 35.93
CA PHE A 46 9.10 1.99 36.84
C PHE A 46 9.54 2.20 38.29
N GLU A 47 10.52 1.46 38.80
CA GLU A 47 11.04 1.68 40.16
C GLU A 47 11.77 3.03 40.29
N LYS A 48 12.62 3.41 39.32
CA LYS A 48 13.27 4.73 39.32
C LYS A 48 12.27 5.87 39.12
N PHE A 49 11.25 5.65 38.29
CA PHE A 49 10.18 6.63 38.09
C PHE A 49 9.34 6.80 39.35
N ASN A 50 8.96 5.70 40.01
CA ASN A 50 8.23 5.76 41.27
C ASN A 50 9.05 6.38 42.40
N SER A 51 10.37 6.14 42.43
CA SER A 51 11.28 6.81 43.36
C SER A 51 11.35 8.32 43.10
N LEU A 52 11.51 8.73 41.83
CA LEU A 52 11.46 10.15 41.45
C LEU A 52 10.12 10.81 41.78
N VAL A 53 9.00 10.10 41.56
CA VAL A 53 7.66 10.59 41.89
C VAL A 53 7.45 10.67 43.40
N SER A 54 7.93 9.66 44.15
CA SER A 54 7.92 9.64 45.62
C SER A 54 8.70 10.81 46.20
N ASP A 55 9.91 11.06 45.70
CA ASP A 55 10.75 12.18 46.12
C ASP A 55 10.10 13.54 45.79
N PHE A 56 9.30 13.59 44.71
CA PHE A 56 8.50 14.76 44.35
C PHE A 56 7.31 14.97 45.29
N VAL A 57 6.67 13.89 45.76
CA VAL A 57 5.51 13.92 46.67
C VAL A 57 5.93 14.32 48.09
N ILE A 58 7.16 14.00 48.52
CA ILE A 58 7.65 14.29 49.87
C ILE A 58 8.07 15.78 50.04
N LEU A 59 8.19 16.55 48.95
CA LEU A 59 8.50 17.99 49.01
C LEU A 59 7.28 18.90 49.24
N GLU A 60 6.12 18.34 49.59
CA GLU A 60 4.98 19.12 50.11
C GLU A 60 5.24 19.53 51.56
N THR A 61 6.16 20.47 51.76
CA THR A 61 6.13 21.25 53.01
C THR A 61 4.81 22.02 53.05
N PRO A 62 4.07 22.00 54.18
CA PRO A 62 2.79 22.69 54.29
C PRO A 62 3.06 24.21 54.29
N VAL A 63 3.09 24.81 53.10
CA VAL A 63 3.03 26.26 52.98
C VAL A 63 1.63 26.66 53.39
N ASN A 64 1.53 27.41 54.49
CA ASN A 64 0.28 27.86 55.09
C ASN A 64 -0.34 28.97 54.20
N ILE A 65 -0.87 28.59 53.03
CA ILE A 65 -1.50 29.50 52.07
C ILE A 65 -2.99 29.52 52.36
N SER A 66 -3.41 30.39 53.27
CA SER A 66 -4.81 30.62 53.65
C SER A 66 -5.70 31.14 52.50
N ASN A 67 -5.17 31.35 51.29
CA ASN A 67 -5.91 31.78 50.09
C ASN A 67 -5.91 30.71 48.94
N ALA A 68 -5.56 29.45 49.22
CA ALA A 68 -5.38 28.41 48.21
C ALA A 68 -6.66 28.02 47.43
N SER A 69 -7.85 28.40 47.89
CA SER A 69 -9.13 28.07 47.25
C SER A 69 -9.35 28.76 45.90
N GLN A 70 -8.63 29.85 45.58
CA GLN A 70 -8.73 30.53 44.28
C GLN A 70 -7.75 30.00 43.21
N LEU A 71 -6.88 29.04 43.56
CA LEU A 71 -5.80 28.55 42.68
C LEU A 71 -6.09 27.16 42.08
N GLN A 72 -7.37 26.85 41.84
CA GLN A 72 -7.88 25.48 41.63
C GLN A 72 -7.44 24.79 40.32
N GLY A 73 -6.48 25.33 39.57
CA GLY A 73 -6.06 24.82 38.25
C GLY A 73 -4.56 24.63 38.03
N CYS A 74 -3.69 25.07 38.94
CA CYS A 74 -2.22 24.98 38.76
C CYS A 74 -1.58 24.18 39.89
N ASN A 75 -0.58 23.35 39.55
CA ASN A 75 0.20 22.66 40.57
C ASN A 75 1.04 23.69 41.37
N PRO A 76 0.98 23.70 42.72
CA PRO A 76 1.70 24.67 43.55
C PRO A 76 3.22 24.71 43.32
N ILE A 77 3.81 23.59 42.85
CA ILE A 77 5.24 23.51 42.52
C ILE A 77 5.68 24.54 41.48
N LEU A 78 4.76 24.97 40.61
CA LEU A 78 5.03 25.96 39.58
C LEU A 78 5.39 27.33 40.15
N PHE A 79 4.89 27.66 41.34
CA PHE A 79 5.18 28.93 42.02
C PHE A 79 6.47 28.87 42.84
N GLN A 80 6.95 27.66 43.16
CA GLN A 80 8.19 27.44 43.92
C GLN A 80 9.46 27.44 43.04
N LEU A 81 9.30 27.47 41.72
CA LEU A 81 10.43 27.43 40.75
C LEU A 81 11.33 28.67 40.79
N GLY A 82 10.93 29.76 41.47
CA GLY A 82 11.74 30.98 41.58
C GLY A 82 12.14 31.53 40.20
N ASN A 83 13.44 31.69 39.96
CA ASN A 83 13.99 32.22 38.70
C ASN A 83 13.79 31.31 37.48
N PHE A 84 13.38 30.05 37.67
CA PHE A 84 13.00 29.16 36.56
C PHE A 84 11.64 29.50 35.94
N SER A 85 10.79 30.24 36.68
CA SER A 85 9.55 30.82 36.16
C SER A 85 9.88 32.00 35.26
N ARG A 86 9.36 32.00 34.03
CA ARG A 86 9.51 33.10 33.08
C ARG A 86 8.75 34.35 33.50
N ASP A 87 7.61 34.16 34.17
CA ASP A 87 6.71 35.23 34.58
C ASP A 87 7.03 35.77 35.99
N GLY A 88 8.08 35.27 36.63
CA GLY A 88 8.41 35.57 38.02
C GLY A 88 7.46 34.91 39.02
N ALA A 89 7.58 35.30 40.30
CA ALA A 89 6.77 34.78 41.42
C ALA A 89 5.46 35.56 41.63
N VAL A 90 5.25 36.66 40.91
CA VAL A 90 4.08 37.54 41.12
C VAL A 90 2.84 36.92 40.48
N LEU A 91 1.88 36.58 41.34
CA LEU A 91 0.59 35.99 40.97
C LEU A 91 -0.25 37.03 40.21
N THR A 92 -0.13 37.04 38.89
CA THR A 92 -1.06 37.78 38.02
C THR A 92 -2.26 36.86 37.72
N ALA A 93 -3.46 37.35 38.01
CA ALA A 93 -4.64 36.58 38.44
C ALA A 93 -5.32 35.63 37.41
N SER A 94 -4.64 35.07 36.41
CA SER A 94 -5.37 34.26 35.41
C SER A 94 -4.63 33.10 34.72
N GLY A 95 -3.45 32.67 35.18
CA GLY A 95 -2.82 31.47 34.59
C GLY A 95 -1.58 30.96 35.30
N CYS A 96 -1.24 29.69 35.06
CA CYS A 96 -0.02 29.09 35.59
C CYS A 96 1.21 29.74 34.94
N PRO A 97 2.29 30.02 35.70
CA PRO A 97 3.52 30.53 35.13
C PRO A 97 4.12 29.53 34.14
N GLU A 98 4.75 30.04 33.09
CA GLU A 98 5.52 29.23 32.14
C GLU A 98 6.98 29.12 32.56
N THR A 99 7.64 28.03 32.16
CA THR A 99 9.05 27.80 32.46
C THR A 99 9.93 28.25 31.30
N TRP A 100 11.14 28.74 31.62
CA TRP A 100 12.17 29.02 30.60
C TRP A 100 12.56 27.78 29.78
N LEU A 101 12.32 26.58 30.33
CA LEU A 101 12.54 25.31 29.65
C LEU A 101 11.61 25.16 28.44
N SER A 102 10.30 25.44 28.60
CA SER A 102 9.34 25.34 27.50
C SER A 102 9.68 26.32 26.37
N PHE A 103 10.07 27.55 26.73
CA PHE A 103 10.55 28.55 25.77
C PHE A 103 11.76 28.05 24.99
N SER A 104 12.80 27.61 25.70
CA SER A 104 14.07 27.17 25.10
C SER A 104 13.86 25.95 24.20
N PHE A 105 13.08 24.97 24.64
CA PHE A 105 12.77 23.78 23.85
C PHE A 105 11.97 24.13 22.59
N SER A 106 10.94 24.97 22.72
CA SER A 106 10.13 25.39 21.57
C SER A 106 10.91 26.19 20.55
N LEU A 107 11.81 27.07 21.00
CA LEU A 107 12.69 27.84 20.13
C LEU A 107 13.66 26.92 19.37
N PHE A 108 14.32 26.02 20.09
CA PHE A 108 15.23 25.04 19.48
C PHE A 108 14.51 24.16 18.47
N PHE A 109 13.35 23.61 18.85
CA PHE A 109 12.53 22.77 17.97
C PHE A 109 12.11 23.53 16.71
N LEU A 110 11.66 24.78 16.84
CA LEU A 110 11.28 25.61 15.71
C LEU A 110 12.46 25.84 14.75
N LEU A 111 13.65 26.14 15.26
CA LEU A 111 14.86 26.31 14.44
C LEU A 111 15.22 25.03 13.67
N CYS A 112 15.23 23.89 14.36
CA CYS A 112 15.45 22.59 13.71
C CYS A 112 14.39 22.29 12.64
N TYR A 113 13.13 22.60 12.93
CA TYR A 113 12.03 22.39 11.99
C TYR A 113 12.14 23.30 10.76
N LEU A 114 12.49 24.57 10.91
CA LEU A 114 12.72 25.48 9.79
C LEU A 114 13.89 25.01 8.91
N MET A 115 14.94 24.44 9.50
CA MET A 115 16.02 23.82 8.73
C MET A 115 15.54 22.60 7.94
N LEU A 116 14.75 21.73 8.57
CA LEU A 116 14.10 20.60 7.89
C LEU A 116 13.21 21.07 6.73
N LEU A 117 12.44 22.15 6.93
CA LEU A 117 11.56 22.74 5.92
C LEU A 117 12.35 23.21 4.69
N VAL A 118 13.45 23.94 4.92
CA VAL A 118 14.34 24.42 3.85
C VAL A 118 14.93 23.24 3.08
N LEU A 119 15.43 22.21 3.77
CA LEU A 119 15.97 21.01 3.13
C LEU A 119 14.91 20.27 2.30
N CYS A 120 13.67 20.17 2.81
CA CYS A 120 12.56 19.57 2.07
C CYS A 120 12.19 20.39 0.83
N CYS A 121 12.14 21.72 0.93
CA CYS A 121 11.86 22.60 -0.21
C CYS A 121 12.94 22.49 -1.29
N LEU A 122 14.22 22.58 -0.91
CA LEU A 122 15.35 22.42 -1.83
C LEU A 122 15.33 21.04 -2.48
N GLY A 123 15.08 20.00 -1.68
CA GLY A 123 14.94 18.63 -2.13
C GLY A 123 13.82 18.42 -3.15
N LEU A 124 12.63 18.97 -2.89
CA LEU A 124 11.49 18.92 -3.80
C LEU A 124 11.76 19.66 -5.11
N ILE A 125 12.36 20.85 -5.05
CA ILE A 125 12.72 21.63 -6.24
C ILE A 125 13.77 20.89 -7.07
N TRP A 126 14.81 20.37 -6.42
CA TRP A 126 15.91 19.67 -7.08
C TRP A 126 15.45 18.35 -7.73
N LYS A 127 14.61 17.58 -7.02
CA LYS A 127 14.14 16.25 -7.46
C LYS A 127 12.76 16.24 -8.10
N ARG A 128 12.27 17.41 -8.54
CA ARG A 128 10.93 17.57 -9.14
C ARG A 128 10.65 16.66 -10.34
N LYS A 129 11.68 16.29 -11.10
CA LYS A 129 11.57 15.41 -12.29
C LYS A 129 11.77 13.92 -11.98
N SER A 130 12.09 13.55 -10.74
CA SER A 130 12.30 12.14 -10.39
C SER A 130 10.96 11.39 -10.37
N ARG A 131 10.95 10.17 -10.93
CA ARG A 131 9.75 9.29 -10.92
C ARG A 131 9.24 9.02 -9.50
N HIS A 132 10.12 8.97 -8.50
CA HIS A 132 9.74 8.75 -7.10
C HIS A 132 8.95 9.94 -6.52
N VAL A 133 9.31 11.17 -6.88
CA VAL A 133 8.58 12.37 -6.45
C VAL A 133 7.29 12.52 -7.27
N GLN A 134 7.35 12.28 -8.58
CA GLN A 134 6.19 12.39 -9.47
C GLN A 134 5.07 11.41 -9.09
N SER A 135 5.41 10.16 -8.74
CA SER A 135 4.43 9.12 -8.38
C SER A 135 3.63 9.42 -7.12
N ARG A 136 4.22 10.14 -6.14
CA ARG A 136 3.50 10.56 -4.92
C ARG A 136 2.62 11.79 -5.12
N GLY A 137 2.79 12.51 -6.23
CA GLY A 137 2.06 13.73 -6.55
C GLY A 137 2.64 14.94 -5.82
N MET A 138 3.30 15.81 -6.58
CA MET A 138 3.98 17.00 -6.04
C MET A 138 3.04 17.94 -5.27
N VAL A 139 1.82 18.12 -5.78
CA VAL A 139 0.80 18.95 -5.14
C VAL A 139 0.48 18.48 -3.73
N TYR A 140 0.35 17.16 -3.52
CA TYR A 140 0.08 16.61 -2.19
C TYR A 140 1.26 16.81 -1.24
N MET A 141 2.50 16.60 -1.71
CA MET A 141 3.69 16.84 -0.88
C MET A 141 3.83 18.31 -0.48
N VAL A 142 3.56 19.25 -1.39
CA VAL A 142 3.58 20.69 -1.07
C VAL A 142 2.45 21.07 -0.13
N LEU A 143 1.24 20.54 -0.34
CA LEU A 143 0.10 20.80 0.54
C LEU A 143 0.37 20.29 1.97
N THR A 144 0.88 19.06 2.12
CA THR A 144 1.30 18.52 3.41
C THR A 144 2.39 19.37 4.04
N LEU A 145 3.40 19.78 3.25
CA LEU A 145 4.48 20.65 3.74
C LEU A 145 3.93 21.96 4.32
N VAL A 146 3.05 22.65 3.60
CA VAL A 146 2.46 23.93 4.02
C VAL A 146 1.56 23.74 5.24
N ALA A 147 0.69 22.72 5.24
CA ALA A 147 -0.25 22.46 6.32
C ALA A 147 0.47 22.13 7.64
N SER A 148 1.41 21.19 7.62
CA SER A 148 2.18 20.85 8.83
C SER A 148 3.07 22.00 9.27
N SER A 149 3.61 22.81 8.35
CA SER A 149 4.43 23.98 8.70
C SER A 149 3.66 25.03 9.47
N PHE A 150 2.45 25.35 9.02
CA PHE A 150 1.62 26.34 9.67
C PHE A 150 1.34 25.95 11.13
N ILE A 151 1.11 24.67 11.38
CA ILE A 151 0.80 24.18 12.73
C ILE A 151 2.01 24.11 13.62
N VAL A 152 3.14 23.64 13.08
CA VAL A 152 4.38 23.61 13.85
C VAL A 152 4.80 25.03 14.23
N ILE A 153 4.79 25.95 13.27
CA ILE A 153 5.17 27.35 13.50
C ILE A 153 4.21 28.01 14.50
N LEU A 154 2.89 27.92 14.31
CA LEU A 154 1.93 28.54 15.23
C LEU A 154 2.00 27.97 16.65
N SER A 155 2.16 26.66 16.78
CA SER A 155 2.26 26.00 18.08
C SER A 155 3.56 26.37 18.79
N CYS A 156 4.70 26.40 18.09
CA CYS A 156 5.96 26.86 18.68
C CYS A 156 5.90 28.35 19.04
N LEU A 157 5.34 29.21 18.17
CA LEU A 157 5.16 30.63 18.46
C LEU A 157 4.31 30.87 19.72
N ARG A 158 3.31 30.01 19.96
CA ARG A 158 2.53 30.07 21.20
C ARG A 158 3.39 29.90 22.44
N TYR A 159 4.28 28.92 22.48
CA TYR A 159 5.17 28.69 23.63
C TYR A 159 6.31 29.71 23.72
N ILE A 160 6.75 30.28 22.59
CA ILE A 160 7.78 31.32 22.56
C ILE A 160 7.23 32.64 23.09
N ILE A 161 6.09 33.11 22.58
CA ILE A 161 5.42 34.34 23.04
C ILE A 161 4.85 34.13 24.45
N GLY A 162 4.35 32.92 24.70
CA GLY A 162 3.71 32.45 25.91
C GLY A 162 2.23 32.76 26.02
N ARG A 163 1.54 32.00 26.87
CA ARG A 163 0.07 31.95 26.96
C ARG A 163 -0.60 33.31 27.22
N LYS A 164 0.03 34.20 27.98
CA LYS A 164 -0.56 35.50 28.36
C LYS A 164 -0.60 36.49 27.21
N ASN A 165 0.46 36.52 26.39
CA ASN A 165 0.61 37.48 25.31
C ASN A 165 0.13 36.93 23.95
N TYR A 166 -0.14 35.62 23.87
CA TYR A 166 -0.56 35.01 22.62
C TYR A 166 -2.02 35.36 22.29
N PRO A 167 -2.31 35.85 21.07
CA PRO A 167 -3.66 36.29 20.72
C PRO A 167 -4.66 35.13 20.75
N CYS A 168 -5.75 35.31 21.52
CA CYS A 168 -6.76 34.27 21.74
C CYS A 168 -7.41 33.75 20.44
N PHE A 169 -7.58 34.62 19.44
CA PHE A 169 -8.14 34.22 18.14
C PHE A 169 -7.24 33.24 17.39
N ILE A 170 -5.92 33.50 17.34
CA ILE A 170 -4.96 32.57 16.71
C ILE A 170 -4.94 31.26 17.50
N TYR A 171 -5.01 31.33 18.83
CA TYR A 171 -5.11 30.14 19.65
C TYR A 171 -6.35 29.29 19.31
N ALA A 172 -7.54 29.90 19.23
CA ALA A 172 -8.76 29.20 18.87
C ALA A 172 -8.67 28.54 17.48
N ILE A 173 -8.14 29.25 16.47
CA ILE A 173 -7.91 28.67 15.15
C ILE A 173 -6.94 27.48 15.24
N SER A 174 -5.83 27.65 15.96
CA SER A 174 -4.79 26.63 16.05
C SER A 174 -5.27 25.34 16.71
N TYR A 175 -6.24 25.43 17.62
CA TYR A 175 -6.71 24.30 18.40
C TYR A 175 -7.96 23.65 17.81
N PHE A 176 -8.88 24.43 17.26
CA PHE A 176 -10.17 23.91 16.78
C PHE A 176 -10.22 23.70 15.26
N VAL A 177 -9.58 24.58 14.48
CA VAL A 177 -9.69 24.55 13.01
C VAL A 177 -8.56 23.76 12.37
N LEU A 178 -7.34 23.92 12.90
CA LEU A 178 -6.16 23.32 12.30
C LEU A 178 -6.04 21.80 12.42
N PRO A 179 -6.37 21.15 13.56
CA PRO A 179 -6.26 19.69 13.64
C PRO A 179 -7.17 18.96 12.65
N PRO A 180 -8.46 19.33 12.46
CA PRO A 180 -9.27 18.76 11.38
C PRO A 180 -8.70 19.02 9.99
N ALA A 181 -8.13 20.21 9.75
CA ALA A 181 -7.51 20.56 8.47
C ALA A 181 -6.26 19.72 8.16
N LEU A 182 -5.50 19.27 9.17
CA LEU A 182 -4.37 18.35 8.99
C LEU A 182 -4.77 16.95 8.55
N ILE A 183 -5.90 16.48 9.03
CA ILE A 183 -6.35 15.11 8.74
C ILE A 183 -6.87 15.05 7.29
N LEU A 184 -7.27 16.19 6.72
CA LEU A 184 -7.91 16.31 5.41
C LEU A 184 -7.04 15.79 4.24
N PRO A 185 -5.74 16.13 4.09
CA PRO A 185 -4.86 15.48 3.10
C PRO A 185 -4.77 13.96 3.25
N SER A 186 -4.73 13.45 4.48
CA SER A 186 -4.69 12.01 4.75
C SER A 186 -6.01 11.34 4.34
N ILE A 187 -7.16 11.94 4.68
CA ILE A 187 -8.48 11.49 4.24
C ILE A 187 -8.56 11.44 2.71
N PHE A 188 -8.13 12.51 2.02
CA PHE A 188 -8.15 12.53 0.55
C PHE A 188 -7.22 11.49 -0.08
N ARG A 189 -6.09 11.20 0.55
CA ARG A 189 -5.20 10.12 0.11
C ARG A 189 -5.85 8.75 0.25
N CYS A 190 -6.49 8.48 1.39
CA CYS A 190 -7.23 7.23 1.62
C CYS A 190 -8.39 7.09 0.64
N PHE A 191 -9.16 8.16 0.42
CA PHE A 191 -10.27 8.19 -0.52
C PHE A 191 -9.80 7.93 -1.96
N ARG A 192 -8.71 8.57 -2.40
CA ARG A 192 -8.09 8.32 -3.71
C ARG A 192 -7.67 6.86 -3.88
N LEU A 193 -7.02 6.27 -2.88
CA LEU A 193 -6.60 4.87 -2.91
C LEU A 193 -7.79 3.92 -2.98
N TYR A 194 -8.85 4.21 -2.22
CA TYR A 194 -10.10 3.45 -2.27
C TYR A 194 -10.76 3.52 -3.65
N LEU A 195 -10.90 4.72 -4.23
CA LEU A 195 -11.45 4.88 -5.58
C LEU A 195 -10.61 4.15 -6.63
N MET A 196 -9.29 4.23 -6.53
CA MET A 196 -8.39 3.49 -7.42
C MET A 196 -8.59 1.98 -7.28
N HIS A 197 -8.76 1.47 -6.06
CA HIS A 197 -9.07 0.07 -5.82
C HIS A 197 -10.39 -0.37 -6.47
N VAL A 198 -11.47 0.40 -6.25
CA VAL A 198 -12.80 0.12 -6.84
C VAL A 198 -12.74 0.13 -8.37
N LEU A 199 -12.08 1.12 -8.97
CA LEU A 199 -11.90 1.20 -10.42
C LEU A 199 -11.15 -0.01 -10.97
N ASN A 200 -10.13 -0.48 -10.27
CA ASN A 200 -9.35 -1.63 -10.73
C ASN A 200 -10.11 -2.95 -10.57
N LEU A 201 -10.91 -3.12 -9.52
CA LEU A 201 -11.83 -4.27 -9.42
C LEU A 201 -12.80 -4.30 -10.60
N ASN A 202 -13.39 -3.16 -10.94
CA ASN A 202 -14.28 -3.05 -12.09
C ASN A 202 -13.57 -3.35 -13.41
N LYS A 203 -12.34 -2.85 -13.61
CA LYS A 203 -11.52 -3.19 -14.78
C LYS A 203 -11.26 -4.69 -14.88
N THR A 204 -10.86 -5.34 -13.78
CA THR A 204 -10.58 -6.78 -13.80
C THR A 204 -11.83 -7.60 -14.13
N ASN A 205 -13.00 -7.21 -13.59
CA ASN A 205 -14.25 -7.91 -13.87
C ASN A 205 -14.64 -7.83 -15.36
N LEU A 206 -14.42 -6.68 -16.00
CA LEU A 206 -14.69 -6.51 -17.44
C LEU A 206 -13.81 -7.39 -18.33
N VAL A 207 -12.59 -7.71 -17.89
CA VAL A 207 -11.68 -8.59 -18.64
C VAL A 207 -12.11 -10.05 -18.54
N PHE A 208 -12.49 -10.50 -17.33
CA PHE A 208 -12.91 -11.89 -17.13
C PHE A 208 -14.17 -12.26 -17.89
N VAL A 209 -15.16 -11.35 -17.94
CA VAL A 209 -16.39 -11.58 -18.71
C VAL A 209 -16.07 -11.79 -20.19
N LYS A 210 -15.17 -10.98 -20.76
CA LYS A 210 -14.75 -11.12 -22.16
C LYS A 210 -13.94 -12.39 -22.43
N ASP A 211 -13.09 -12.82 -21.51
CA ASP A 211 -12.32 -14.07 -21.66
C ASP A 211 -13.25 -15.29 -21.62
N TYR A 212 -14.26 -15.29 -20.75
CA TYR A 212 -15.26 -16.36 -20.66
C TYR A 212 -16.11 -16.47 -21.93
N ASP A 213 -16.65 -15.34 -22.41
CA ASP A 213 -17.40 -15.28 -23.67
C ASP A 213 -16.55 -15.76 -24.85
N ARG A 214 -15.25 -15.50 -24.81
CA ARG A 214 -14.33 -15.92 -25.87
C ARG A 214 -14.00 -17.41 -25.81
N SER A 215 -13.80 -17.99 -24.63
CA SER A 215 -13.63 -19.45 -24.51
C SER A 215 -14.88 -20.18 -25.01
N MET A 216 -16.07 -19.72 -24.65
CA MET A 216 -17.32 -20.34 -25.12
C MET A 216 -17.48 -20.23 -26.65
N ASN A 217 -17.14 -19.09 -27.25
CA ASN A 217 -17.23 -18.93 -28.70
C ASN A 217 -16.17 -19.73 -29.49
N PHE A 218 -14.99 -19.95 -28.92
CA PHE A 218 -13.96 -20.77 -29.58
C PHE A 218 -14.36 -22.25 -29.59
N ASP A 219 -14.92 -22.74 -28.49
CA ASP A 219 -15.41 -24.12 -28.39
C ASP A 219 -16.65 -24.34 -29.27
N ALA A 220 -17.58 -23.38 -29.31
CA ALA A 220 -18.73 -23.44 -30.21
C ALA A 220 -18.31 -23.49 -31.69
N GLY A 221 -17.28 -22.73 -32.09
CA GLY A 221 -16.73 -22.78 -33.44
C GLY A 221 -16.04 -24.10 -33.78
N ALA A 222 -15.33 -24.70 -32.83
CA ALA A 222 -14.68 -26.01 -33.01
C ALA A 222 -15.72 -27.15 -33.10
N VAL A 223 -16.77 -27.10 -32.28
CA VAL A 223 -17.88 -28.06 -32.35
C VAL A 223 -18.61 -27.96 -33.70
N ASN A 224 -18.86 -26.75 -34.20
CA ASN A 224 -19.55 -26.57 -35.48
C ASN A 224 -18.68 -26.98 -36.70
N ALA A 225 -17.36 -26.77 -36.63
CA ALA A 225 -16.42 -27.24 -37.64
C ALA A 225 -16.33 -28.79 -37.68
N ASN A 226 -16.38 -29.46 -36.53
CA ASN A 226 -16.44 -30.92 -36.47
C ASN A 226 -17.81 -31.45 -36.94
N LEU A 227 -18.92 -30.74 -36.67
CA LEU A 227 -20.25 -31.12 -37.14
C LEU A 227 -20.40 -30.98 -38.67
N GLN A 228 -19.74 -29.99 -39.28
CA GLN A 228 -19.66 -29.87 -40.75
C GLN A 228 -18.77 -30.94 -41.40
N LEU A 229 -17.75 -31.44 -40.69
CA LEU A 229 -16.92 -32.53 -41.19
C LEU A 229 -17.66 -33.88 -41.18
N CYS A 230 -18.62 -34.07 -40.25
CA CYS A 230 -19.46 -35.27 -40.21
C CYS A 230 -20.63 -35.27 -41.23
N THR A 231 -21.00 -34.11 -41.79
CA THR A 231 -22.13 -34.02 -42.74
C THR A 231 -21.73 -34.19 -44.21
N HIS A 232 -20.44 -34.26 -44.53
CA HIS A 232 -19.95 -34.54 -45.89
C HIS A 232 -19.54 -36.00 -46.15
N SER A 233 -19.64 -36.88 -45.16
CA SER A 233 -19.54 -38.33 -45.36
C SER A 233 -20.91 -38.93 -45.62
N SER A 234 -21.52 -38.58 -46.76
CA SER A 234 -22.66 -39.33 -47.31
C SER A 234 -22.12 -40.63 -47.91
N VAL A 235 -21.86 -41.62 -47.06
CA VAL A 235 -21.71 -43.01 -47.51
C VAL A 235 -23.10 -43.51 -47.85
N GLU A 236 -23.31 -43.81 -49.12
CA GLU A 236 -24.48 -44.45 -49.68
C GLU A 236 -24.65 -45.83 -49.03
N PHE A 237 -25.53 -45.92 -48.04
CA PHE A 237 -25.78 -47.15 -47.29
C PHE A 237 -26.83 -47.98 -48.02
N GLN A 238 -26.36 -49.01 -48.72
CA GLN A 238 -27.18 -50.02 -49.38
C GLN A 238 -27.94 -50.82 -48.30
N SER A 239 -29.26 -50.87 -48.44
CA SER A 239 -30.20 -51.48 -47.51
C SER A 239 -30.05 -53.01 -47.44
N ASP A 240 -29.76 -53.54 -46.26
CA ASP A 240 -29.87 -54.97 -45.93
C ASP A 240 -30.98 -55.17 -44.87
N PRO A 241 -32.08 -55.89 -45.16
CA PRO A 241 -33.16 -56.08 -44.21
C PRO A 241 -32.97 -57.42 -43.48
N ARG A 242 -32.47 -57.38 -42.24
CA ARG A 242 -32.81 -58.30 -41.14
C ARG A 242 -31.84 -58.13 -39.98
N LYS A 243 -32.32 -57.60 -38.86
CA LYS A 243 -32.33 -58.28 -37.56
C LYS A 243 -32.90 -57.35 -36.49
N ASN A 244 -33.93 -57.85 -35.83
CA ASN A 244 -34.49 -57.33 -34.58
C ASN A 244 -33.40 -57.30 -33.51
N LEU A 245 -33.18 -56.14 -32.88
CA LEU A 245 -32.70 -56.10 -31.50
C LEU A 245 -33.23 -54.84 -30.82
N LYS A 246 -34.09 -55.07 -29.83
CA LYS A 246 -34.58 -54.07 -28.87
C LYS A 246 -33.38 -53.54 -28.07
N HIS A 247 -33.22 -52.23 -27.99
CA HIS A 247 -32.58 -51.60 -26.84
C HIS A 247 -33.26 -50.27 -26.53
N GLU A 248 -33.62 -50.16 -25.25
CA GLU A 248 -34.28 -49.04 -24.59
C GLU A 248 -33.58 -47.69 -24.81
N PHE A 249 -34.40 -46.70 -25.13
CA PHE A 249 -34.05 -45.30 -25.22
C PHE A 249 -34.31 -44.65 -23.86
N VAL A 250 -33.26 -44.26 -23.14
CA VAL A 250 -33.37 -43.43 -21.93
C VAL A 250 -32.90 -42.02 -22.27
N THR A 251 -33.88 -41.13 -22.47
CA THR A 251 -33.71 -39.68 -22.50
C THR A 251 -33.43 -39.15 -21.09
N PRO A 252 -32.63 -38.08 -20.97
CA PRO A 252 -33.01 -37.03 -20.02
C PRO A 252 -33.11 -35.67 -20.71
N GLN A 253 -34.35 -35.23 -20.88
CA GLN A 253 -34.70 -33.81 -20.78
C GLN A 253 -34.57 -33.39 -19.31
N GLN A 254 -33.90 -32.27 -19.02
CA GLN A 254 -34.26 -31.25 -18.01
C GLN A 254 -33.00 -30.46 -17.59
N GLN A 255 -32.86 -29.23 -18.11
CA GLN A 255 -32.54 -28.03 -17.31
C GLN A 255 -32.50 -26.80 -18.24
N GLN A 256 -33.69 -26.33 -18.60
CA GLN A 256 -33.92 -24.99 -19.12
C GLN A 256 -35.03 -24.39 -18.26
N GLN A 257 -34.67 -23.75 -17.16
CA GLN A 257 -35.51 -22.79 -16.43
C GLN A 257 -34.75 -22.26 -15.20
N THR A 258 -34.00 -21.18 -15.38
CA THR A 258 -33.81 -20.11 -14.38
C THR A 258 -32.94 -19.02 -14.98
N ASN A 259 -33.53 -18.20 -15.85
CA ASN A 259 -32.89 -16.96 -16.29
C ASN A 259 -33.93 -15.94 -16.76
N GLN A 260 -34.91 -15.61 -15.91
CA GLN A 260 -35.72 -14.41 -16.06
C GLN A 260 -36.23 -13.94 -14.70
N GLU A 261 -35.38 -13.30 -13.90
CA GLU A 261 -35.88 -12.29 -12.96
C GLU A 261 -34.76 -11.32 -12.54
N LYS A 262 -35.12 -10.03 -12.49
CA LYS A 262 -34.35 -8.89 -11.97
C LYS A 262 -33.35 -8.21 -12.92
N ARG A 263 -33.88 -7.72 -14.05
CA ARG A 263 -33.68 -6.31 -14.43
C ARG A 263 -35.01 -5.58 -14.34
N LYS A 264 -35.26 -4.89 -13.22
CA LYS A 264 -36.17 -3.74 -13.19
C LYS A 264 -35.35 -2.50 -12.87
N VAL A 265 -35.18 -1.72 -13.92
CA VAL A 265 -34.81 -0.31 -13.91
C VAL A 265 -35.89 0.44 -13.13
N HIS A 266 -35.49 1.17 -12.09
CA HIS A 266 -36.29 2.27 -11.57
C HIS A 266 -35.49 3.56 -11.76
N SER A 267 -35.92 4.28 -12.80
CA SER A 267 -35.78 5.72 -12.91
C SER A 267 -36.67 6.34 -11.82
N THR A 268 -36.09 7.15 -10.94
CA THR A 268 -36.86 8.07 -10.10
C THR A 268 -36.33 9.48 -10.27
N ASN A 269 -37.27 10.30 -10.73
CA ASN A 269 -37.21 11.72 -10.95
C ASN A 269 -36.71 12.52 -9.74
N THR A 270 -35.96 13.55 -10.10
CA THR A 270 -35.97 14.90 -9.55
C THR A 270 -37.16 15.25 -8.64
N GLY A 271 -36.87 15.49 -7.36
CA GLY A 271 -37.74 16.19 -6.42
C GLY A 271 -37.02 17.41 -5.86
N ILE A 272 -37.42 18.59 -6.34
CA ILE A 272 -37.06 19.89 -5.80
C ILE A 272 -37.78 20.03 -4.45
N PHE A 273 -37.04 20.23 -3.36
CA PHE A 273 -37.61 20.65 -2.09
C PHE A 273 -37.02 22.01 -1.70
N THR A 274 -37.82 23.04 -1.93
CA THR A 274 -37.70 24.37 -1.33
C THR A 274 -38.30 24.34 0.06
N THR A 275 -37.53 24.69 1.08
CA THR A 275 -38.05 25.11 2.39
C THR A 275 -37.51 26.50 2.73
N ARG A 276 -38.33 27.51 2.44
CA ARG A 276 -38.34 28.80 3.13
C ARG A 276 -38.86 28.58 4.55
N GLY A 277 -38.21 29.13 5.55
CA GLY A 277 -38.70 29.07 6.93
C GLY A 277 -37.92 29.93 7.91
N VAL A 278 -38.28 31.21 7.95
CA VAL A 278 -38.38 32.08 9.14
C VAL A 278 -37.12 32.28 10.01
N PHE A 279 -36.55 33.48 9.86
CA PHE A 279 -35.75 34.17 10.87
C PHE A 279 -36.56 34.39 12.15
N GLN A 280 -36.03 33.97 13.29
CA GLN A 280 -36.44 34.52 14.57
C GLN A 280 -35.20 34.64 15.46
N ASP A 281 -34.82 35.89 15.71
CA ASP A 281 -33.78 36.29 16.65
C ASP A 281 -34.19 35.88 18.06
N VAL A 282 -33.33 35.09 18.70
CA VAL A 282 -33.35 34.89 20.15
C VAL A 282 -31.92 35.01 20.64
N GLU A 283 -31.62 36.16 21.25
CA GLU A 283 -30.45 36.35 22.10
C GLU A 283 -30.48 35.31 23.22
N PHE A 284 -29.46 34.44 23.26
CA PHE A 284 -29.29 33.48 24.34
C PHE A 284 -27.89 33.62 24.94
N GLN A 285 -27.81 34.32 26.07
CA GLN A 285 -26.67 34.22 26.98
C GLN A 285 -26.70 32.82 27.63
N VAL A 286 -25.78 31.93 27.24
CA VAL A 286 -25.53 30.66 27.94
C VAL A 286 -24.27 30.79 28.78
N GLN A 287 -24.43 30.63 30.10
CA GLN A 287 -23.36 30.36 31.05
C GLN A 287 -22.61 29.07 30.66
N LEU A 288 -21.40 29.22 30.15
CA LEU A 288 -20.43 28.16 29.88
C LEU A 288 -19.75 27.71 31.18
N SER A 289 -20.35 26.78 31.93
CA SER A 289 -19.59 26.07 32.99
C SER A 289 -19.79 24.54 33.06
N HIS A 290 -20.70 23.94 32.28
CA HIS A 290 -20.90 22.48 32.30
C HIS A 290 -20.96 21.77 30.92
N GLY A 291 -20.66 22.47 29.81
CA GLY A 291 -20.80 21.92 28.44
C GLY A 291 -19.62 21.12 27.86
N TRP A 292 -18.51 20.95 28.59
CA TRP A 292 -17.28 20.40 27.99
C TRP A 292 -17.29 18.86 27.83
N SER A 293 -18.10 18.12 28.60
CA SER A 293 -18.12 16.65 28.51
C SER A 293 -18.80 16.11 27.24
N GLY A 294 -19.83 16.79 26.74
CA GLY A 294 -20.56 16.39 25.52
C GLY A 294 -19.76 16.59 24.22
N HIS A 295 -18.98 17.68 24.14
CA HIS A 295 -18.12 17.95 22.99
C HIS A 295 -16.91 17.01 22.92
N ILE A 296 -16.39 16.56 24.07
CA ILE A 296 -15.33 15.56 24.13
C ILE A 296 -15.83 14.22 23.56
N LEU A 297 -17.07 13.81 23.86
CA LEU A 297 -17.62 12.55 23.37
C LEU A 297 -17.83 12.52 21.85
N LEU A 298 -18.28 13.63 21.26
CA LEU A 298 -18.47 13.78 19.81
C LEU A 298 -17.14 13.79 19.05
N HIS A 299 -16.10 14.44 19.59
CA HIS A 299 -14.74 14.33 19.04
C HIS A 299 -14.20 12.91 19.15
N SER A 300 -14.40 12.26 20.30
CA SER A 300 -14.00 10.86 20.53
C SER A 300 -14.65 9.91 19.52
N CYS A 301 -15.95 10.09 19.23
CA CYS A 301 -16.65 9.26 18.24
C CYS A 301 -16.17 9.53 16.80
N GLY A 302 -15.89 10.79 16.44
CA GLY A 302 -15.32 11.14 15.14
C GLY A 302 -13.94 10.51 14.93
N ASP A 303 -13.08 10.61 15.94
CA ASP A 303 -11.75 10.01 15.94
C ASP A 303 -11.84 8.48 15.90
N TYR A 304 -12.80 7.87 16.60
CA TYR A 304 -13.03 6.43 16.57
C TYR A 304 -13.52 5.95 15.20
N ILE A 305 -14.40 6.69 14.53
CA ILE A 305 -14.84 6.38 13.16
C ILE A 305 -13.67 6.52 12.18
N VAL A 306 -12.84 7.57 12.31
CA VAL A 306 -11.62 7.71 11.50
C VAL A 306 -10.64 6.57 11.80
N CYS A 307 -10.53 6.11 13.04
CA CYS A 307 -9.68 4.99 13.43
C CYS A 307 -10.22 3.65 12.89
N ILE A 308 -11.53 3.44 12.88
CA ILE A 308 -12.19 2.26 12.28
C ILE A 308 -12.04 2.29 10.77
N VAL A 309 -12.33 3.42 10.11
CA VAL A 309 -12.16 3.58 8.66
C VAL A 309 -10.70 3.42 8.29
N SER A 310 -9.77 3.99 9.07
CA SER A 310 -8.34 3.79 8.89
C SER A 310 -7.96 2.33 9.10
N ASN A 311 -8.46 1.62 10.10
CA ASN A 311 -8.15 0.20 10.30
C ASN A 311 -8.75 -0.72 9.22
N ILE A 312 -9.96 -0.43 8.74
CA ILE A 312 -10.61 -1.15 7.63
C ILE A 312 -9.86 -0.89 6.32
N CYS A 313 -9.51 0.38 6.05
CA CYS A 313 -8.66 0.75 4.94
C CYS A 313 -7.28 0.10 5.06
N THR A 314 -6.65 0.13 6.24
CA THR A 314 -5.35 -0.50 6.53
C THR A 314 -5.43 -2.00 6.29
N ARG A 315 -6.45 -2.73 6.76
CA ARG A 315 -6.60 -4.17 6.50
C ARG A 315 -6.63 -4.50 5.00
N HIS A 316 -7.30 -3.69 4.18
CA HIS A 316 -7.26 -3.84 2.73
C HIS A 316 -5.95 -3.30 2.10
N LEU A 317 -5.28 -2.35 2.75
CA LEU A 317 -4.00 -1.75 2.37
C LEU A 317 -2.76 -2.45 2.96
N VAL A 318 -2.91 -3.50 3.79
CA VAL A 318 -1.80 -4.33 4.31
C VAL A 318 -1.00 -4.92 3.14
N TYR A 319 -1.61 -5.02 1.95
CA TYR A 319 -0.95 -5.42 0.71
C TYR A 319 -0.05 -4.34 0.08
N LEU A 320 -0.17 -3.07 0.50
CA LEU A 320 0.70 -1.93 0.16
C LEU A 320 1.66 -1.66 1.33
N GLU A 321 2.48 -2.67 1.63
CA GLU A 321 3.41 -2.78 2.76
C GLU A 321 4.30 -1.53 2.96
N ARG A 322 4.61 -0.79 1.89
CA ARG A 322 5.47 0.40 1.96
C ARG A 322 4.79 1.67 2.48
N ASN A 323 3.45 1.74 2.50
CA ASN A 323 2.69 2.79 3.20
C ASN A 323 2.23 2.32 4.60
N SER A 324 2.44 1.05 4.95
CA SER A 324 2.07 0.49 6.25
C SER A 324 2.83 1.16 7.39
N ASN A 325 4.15 1.39 7.23
CA ASN A 325 4.99 1.97 8.29
C ASN A 325 4.54 3.37 8.72
N THR A 326 4.08 4.21 7.79
CA THR A 326 3.50 5.52 8.14
C THR A 326 2.28 5.38 9.02
N HIS A 327 1.38 4.47 8.67
CA HIS A 327 0.14 4.26 9.42
C HIS A 327 0.42 3.66 10.78
N TRP A 328 1.37 2.73 10.91
CA TRP A 328 1.78 2.19 12.22
C TRP A 328 2.32 3.27 13.14
N THR A 329 3.19 4.17 12.65
CA THR A 329 3.66 5.29 13.48
C THR A 329 2.50 6.18 13.91
N GLN A 330 1.55 6.48 13.03
CA GLN A 330 0.35 7.27 13.37
C GLN A 330 -0.52 6.57 14.41
N ILE A 331 -0.76 5.26 14.25
CA ILE A 331 -1.56 4.46 15.18
C ILE A 331 -0.88 4.39 16.55
N VAL A 332 0.44 4.16 16.60
CA VAL A 332 1.21 4.09 17.85
C VAL A 332 1.21 5.45 18.54
N CYS A 333 1.46 6.55 17.83
CA CYS A 333 1.39 7.89 18.40
C CYS A 333 -0.02 8.21 18.91
N HIS A 334 -1.07 7.83 18.18
CA HIS A 334 -2.45 8.04 18.61
C HIS A 334 -2.80 7.23 19.86
N HIS A 335 -2.40 5.94 19.91
CA HIS A 335 -2.58 5.11 21.10
C HIS A 335 -1.81 5.67 22.29
N PHE A 336 -0.59 6.16 22.07
CA PHE A 336 0.19 6.84 23.10
C PHE A 336 -0.58 8.07 23.63
N VAL A 337 -1.07 8.96 22.76
CA VAL A 337 -1.87 10.12 23.16
C VAL A 337 -3.12 9.71 23.94
N CYS A 338 -3.84 8.68 23.50
CA CYS A 338 -5.04 8.21 24.19
C CYS A 338 -4.67 7.64 25.57
N CYS A 339 -3.75 6.66 25.64
CA CYS A 339 -3.39 6.01 26.89
C CYS A 339 -2.86 6.99 27.94
N PHE A 340 -2.02 7.94 27.54
CA PHE A 340 -1.42 8.90 28.47
C PHE A 340 -2.29 10.14 28.71
N GLY A 341 -3.14 10.54 27.76
CA GLY A 341 -4.01 11.71 27.87
C GLY A 341 -5.25 11.49 28.73
N PHE A 342 -5.81 10.27 28.74
CA PHE A 342 -7.05 9.97 29.48
C PHE A 342 -6.83 9.70 30.97
N VAL A 343 -5.59 9.49 31.41
CA VAL A 343 -5.29 9.29 32.84
C VAL A 343 -4.99 10.65 33.48
N PRO A 344 -5.84 11.16 34.40
CA PRO A 344 -5.74 12.53 34.92
C PRO A 344 -4.39 12.83 35.58
N ILE A 345 -3.80 11.83 36.25
CA ILE A 345 -2.50 11.94 36.93
C ILE A 345 -1.38 12.19 35.90
N PHE A 346 -1.31 11.35 34.86
CA PHE A 346 -0.35 11.53 33.79
C PHE A 346 -0.61 12.82 33.03
N SER A 347 -1.87 13.24 32.86
CA SER A 347 -2.18 14.50 32.19
C SER A 347 -1.60 15.73 32.90
N LYS A 348 -1.75 15.80 34.23
CA LYS A 348 -1.23 16.90 35.04
C LYS A 348 0.30 16.87 35.11
N LEU A 349 0.90 15.69 35.19
CA LEU A 349 2.35 15.54 35.29
C LEU A 349 3.04 15.77 33.94
N LEU A 350 2.47 15.27 32.84
CA LEU A 350 3.01 15.47 31.51
C LEU A 350 2.83 16.91 31.06
N ASP A 351 1.68 17.57 31.26
CA ASP A 351 1.56 19.00 30.91
C ASP A 351 2.57 19.89 31.65
N PHE A 352 3.07 19.45 32.80
CA PHE A 352 4.13 20.13 33.53
C PHE A 352 5.51 20.02 32.83
N PHE A 353 5.90 18.81 32.40
CA PHE A 353 7.23 18.59 31.79
C PHE A 353 7.24 18.78 30.27
N ILE A 354 6.21 18.27 29.60
CA ILE A 354 6.06 18.17 28.16
C ILE A 354 4.60 18.51 27.83
N PRO A 355 4.28 19.80 27.58
CA PRO A 355 2.95 20.20 27.14
C PRO A 355 2.41 19.24 26.09
N TYR A 356 1.17 18.76 26.23
CA TYR A 356 0.60 17.78 25.29
C TYR A 356 0.68 18.23 23.83
N GLY A 357 0.69 19.55 23.58
CA GLY A 357 0.89 20.11 22.25
C GLY A 357 2.21 19.71 21.60
N TYR A 358 3.24 19.32 22.35
CA TYR A 358 4.48 18.79 21.78
C TYR A 358 4.29 17.44 21.10
N VAL A 359 3.31 16.63 21.50
CA VAL A 359 3.02 15.37 20.80
C VAL A 359 2.50 15.65 19.39
N LEU A 360 1.64 16.65 19.24
CA LEU A 360 1.17 17.11 17.92
C LEU A 360 2.31 17.69 17.07
N LEU A 361 3.27 18.38 17.70
CA LEU A 361 4.46 18.91 17.04
C LEU A 361 5.38 17.80 16.52
N VAL A 362 5.67 16.80 17.36
CA VAL A 362 6.47 15.63 16.96
C VAL A 362 5.76 14.88 15.85
N TYR A 363 4.45 14.65 15.97
CA TYR A 363 3.65 14.01 14.92
C TYR A 363 3.75 14.76 13.58
N SER A 364 3.53 16.08 13.59
CA SER A 364 3.59 16.91 12.38
C SER A 364 5.00 16.93 11.77
N CYS A 365 6.04 16.90 12.60
CA CYS A 365 7.43 16.80 12.15
C CYS A 365 7.72 15.43 11.51
N CYS A 366 7.32 14.34 12.16
CA CYS A 366 7.42 12.98 11.61
C CYS A 366 6.66 12.85 10.29
N GLU A 367 5.50 13.47 10.16
CA GLU A 367 4.75 13.49 8.92
C GLU A 367 5.58 14.12 7.77
N ILE A 368 6.23 15.27 7.97
CA ILE A 368 7.12 15.87 6.96
C ILE A 368 8.29 14.95 6.62
N ILE A 369 8.93 14.36 7.63
CA ILE A 369 10.06 13.45 7.44
C ILE A 369 9.63 12.28 6.53
N VAL A 370 8.48 11.67 6.81
CA VAL A 370 8.09 10.46 6.08
C VAL A 370 7.38 10.74 4.75
N SER A 371 6.59 11.80 4.69
CA SER A 371 5.81 12.15 3.49
C SER A 371 6.62 12.90 2.45
N VAL A 372 7.61 13.70 2.85
CA VAL A 372 8.39 14.57 1.96
C VAL A 372 9.88 14.21 1.96
N LEU A 373 10.55 14.22 3.12
CA LEU A 373 12.01 14.05 3.18
C LEU A 373 12.44 12.66 2.70
N LEU A 374 11.83 11.58 3.19
CA LEU A 374 12.18 10.22 2.81
C LEU A 374 12.07 9.97 1.30
N PRO A 375 10.96 10.30 0.60
CA PRO A 375 10.88 10.18 -0.86
C PRO A 375 11.98 10.93 -1.61
N VAL A 376 12.33 12.14 -1.15
CA VAL A 376 13.43 12.92 -1.72
C VAL A 376 14.75 12.20 -1.51
N LEU A 377 15.06 11.76 -0.29
CA LEU A 377 16.28 11.01 0.02
C LEU A 377 16.37 9.71 -0.79
N TYR A 378 15.28 8.95 -0.90
CA TYR A 378 15.21 7.75 -1.73
C TYR A 378 15.52 8.08 -3.19
N SER A 379 14.99 9.17 -3.74
CA SER A 379 15.30 9.58 -5.12
C SER A 379 16.78 9.93 -5.30
N ILE A 380 17.41 10.59 -4.31
CA ILE A 380 18.84 10.90 -4.34
C ILE A 380 19.69 9.62 -4.30
N VAL A 381 19.37 8.71 -3.38
CA VAL A 381 20.09 7.44 -3.22
C VAL A 381 19.94 6.56 -4.47
N MET A 382 18.74 6.53 -5.07
CA MET A 382 18.51 5.76 -6.29
C MET A 382 19.27 6.33 -7.49
N ASP A 383 19.25 7.65 -7.67
CA ASP A 383 20.04 8.30 -8.73
C ASP A 383 21.55 8.08 -8.50
N ALA A 384 22.02 8.10 -7.26
CA ALA A 384 23.42 7.84 -6.93
C ALA A 384 23.82 6.38 -7.20
N ARG A 385 22.95 5.42 -6.89
CA ARG A 385 23.15 4.01 -7.23
C ARG A 385 23.14 3.78 -8.73
N GLN A 386 22.24 4.42 -9.47
CA GLN A 386 22.22 4.35 -10.93
C GLN A 386 23.50 4.93 -11.55
N LYS A 387 24.01 6.05 -11.02
CA LYS A 387 25.30 6.62 -11.46
C LYS A 387 26.51 5.74 -11.14
N ARG A 388 26.52 5.05 -9.99
CA ARG A 388 27.58 4.10 -9.63
C ARG A 388 27.49 2.79 -10.41
N GLY A 389 26.27 2.36 -10.73
CA GLY A 389 25.97 1.24 -11.62
C GLY A 389 26.21 1.55 -13.10
N ASN A 390 26.78 2.71 -13.43
CA ASN A 390 27.44 2.97 -14.72
C ASN A 390 28.89 2.47 -14.72
N SER A 391 29.27 1.51 -13.87
CA SER A 391 30.05 0.39 -14.43
C SER A 391 29.25 -0.13 -15.62
N PRO A 392 29.85 -0.50 -16.75
CA PRO A 392 29.16 -0.97 -17.95
C PRO A 392 28.49 -2.35 -17.73
N GLU A 393 27.56 -2.41 -16.77
CA GLU A 393 26.59 -3.47 -16.49
C GLU A 393 25.18 -3.09 -17.01
N HIS A 394 25.09 -2.02 -17.82
CA HIS A 394 24.54 -2.21 -19.17
C HIS A 394 25.57 -2.96 -20.04
N ALA A 395 26.16 -4.02 -19.47
CA ALA A 395 26.65 -5.17 -20.19
C ALA A 395 25.50 -5.48 -21.13
N SER A 396 25.81 -5.40 -22.41
CA SER A 396 24.98 -5.90 -23.50
C SER A 396 24.06 -6.96 -22.93
N PHE A 397 22.77 -6.64 -22.85
CA PHE A 397 21.73 -7.62 -22.62
C PHE A 397 22.02 -8.67 -23.68
N ASN A 398 22.75 -9.72 -23.33
CA ASN A 398 23.09 -10.77 -24.25
C ASN A 398 21.71 -11.32 -24.59
N PRO A 399 21.19 -11.11 -25.82
CA PRO A 399 19.81 -11.50 -26.12
C PRO A 399 19.60 -13.01 -25.99
N SER A 400 20.67 -13.76 -25.71
CA SER A 400 20.69 -15.17 -25.38
C SER A 400 20.43 -15.52 -23.90
N GLU A 401 20.63 -14.60 -22.94
CA GLU A 401 20.35 -14.89 -21.53
C GLU A 401 18.97 -14.39 -21.13
N GLU A 402 18.02 -15.34 -21.08
CA GLU A 402 16.65 -15.12 -20.63
C GLU A 402 16.64 -14.57 -19.20
N SER A 403 16.03 -13.40 -19.02
CA SER A 403 15.86 -12.81 -17.69
C SER A 403 15.12 -13.77 -16.76
N GLY A 404 15.49 -13.82 -15.47
CA GLY A 404 14.76 -14.62 -14.47
C GLY A 404 13.26 -14.31 -14.44
N LEU A 405 12.87 -13.08 -14.81
CA LEU A 405 11.47 -12.70 -15.03
C LEU A 405 10.82 -13.49 -16.18
N GLU A 406 11.49 -13.58 -17.34
CA GLU A 406 10.98 -14.34 -18.49
C GLU A 406 10.81 -15.83 -18.13
N GLN A 407 11.76 -16.39 -17.39
CA GLN A 407 11.67 -17.76 -16.89
C GLN A 407 10.46 -17.95 -15.97
N CYS A 408 10.21 -17.01 -15.05
CA CYS A 408 8.99 -17.02 -14.23
C CYS A 408 7.71 -16.88 -15.07
N LEU A 409 7.73 -16.12 -16.16
CA LEU A 409 6.56 -15.95 -17.02
C LEU A 409 6.28 -17.19 -17.89
N LYS A 410 7.28 -18.01 -18.18
CA LYS A 410 7.11 -19.28 -18.92
C LYS A 410 6.42 -20.37 -18.09
N GLN A 411 6.62 -20.38 -16.78
CA GLN A 411 6.01 -21.36 -15.89
C GLN A 411 4.60 -20.92 -15.48
N LYS A 412 3.59 -21.79 -15.69
CA LYS A 412 2.18 -21.47 -15.43
C LYS A 412 1.88 -21.08 -13.98
N LYS A 413 2.51 -21.76 -13.01
CA LYS A 413 2.29 -21.50 -11.57
C LYS A 413 2.77 -20.09 -11.19
N THR A 414 4.03 -19.77 -11.49
CA THR A 414 4.64 -18.47 -11.21
C THR A 414 4.03 -17.35 -12.03
N PHE A 415 3.62 -17.62 -13.28
CA PHE A 415 2.88 -16.67 -14.09
C PHE A 415 1.57 -16.25 -13.41
N ASN A 416 0.80 -17.20 -12.87
CA ASN A 416 -0.44 -16.88 -12.16
C ASN A 416 -0.18 -16.08 -10.88
N THR A 417 0.89 -16.39 -10.13
CA THR A 417 1.29 -15.61 -8.95
C THR A 417 1.67 -14.17 -9.34
N ILE A 418 2.47 -14.00 -10.41
CA ILE A 418 2.83 -12.67 -10.94
C ILE A 418 1.58 -11.92 -11.39
N LEU A 419 0.68 -12.58 -12.11
CA LEU A 419 -0.55 -11.97 -12.59
C LEU A 419 -1.48 -11.57 -11.44
N GLU A 420 -1.62 -12.40 -10.41
CA GLU A 420 -2.38 -12.07 -9.21
C GLU A 420 -1.78 -10.88 -8.47
N PHE A 421 -0.46 -10.87 -8.32
CA PHE A 421 0.26 -9.76 -7.72
C PHE A 421 0.15 -8.46 -8.53
N ALA A 422 0.21 -8.55 -9.86
CA ALA A 422 0.03 -7.42 -10.76
C ALA A 422 -1.40 -6.84 -10.71
N ARG A 423 -2.42 -7.70 -10.57
CA ARG A 423 -3.81 -7.27 -10.32
C ARG A 423 -3.93 -6.50 -9.01
N LYS A 424 -3.33 -7.01 -7.92
CA LYS A 424 -3.29 -6.34 -6.62
C LYS A 424 -2.50 -5.02 -6.67
N SER A 425 -1.52 -4.94 -7.56
CA SER A 425 -0.70 -3.75 -7.83
C SER A 425 -1.31 -2.79 -8.86
N PHE A 426 -2.50 -3.09 -9.39
CA PHE A 426 -3.20 -2.25 -10.36
C PHE A 426 -2.45 -2.05 -11.69
N CYS A 427 -1.67 -3.04 -12.10
CA CYS A 427 -0.92 -3.04 -13.35
C CYS A 427 -0.92 -4.42 -14.04
N PRO A 428 -2.08 -5.07 -14.28
CA PRO A 428 -2.12 -6.38 -14.95
C PRO A 428 -1.84 -6.33 -16.46
N GLU A 429 -1.89 -5.14 -17.07
CA GLU A 429 -1.82 -4.93 -18.52
C GLU A 429 -0.54 -5.48 -19.14
N PRO A 430 0.68 -5.21 -18.61
CA PRO A 430 1.91 -5.74 -19.16
C PRO A 430 1.98 -7.27 -19.12
N VAL A 431 1.48 -7.89 -18.05
CA VAL A 431 1.48 -9.36 -17.87
C VAL A 431 0.52 -10.03 -18.86
N LEU A 432 -0.68 -9.47 -19.02
CA LEU A 432 -1.68 -9.98 -19.97
C LEU A 432 -1.24 -9.77 -21.42
N CYS A 433 -0.68 -8.60 -21.75
CA CYS A 433 -0.16 -8.32 -23.07
C CYS A 433 0.99 -9.27 -23.43
N TYR A 434 1.93 -9.50 -22.51
CA TYR A 434 3.03 -10.46 -22.72
C TYR A 434 2.51 -11.86 -23.04
N ARG A 435 1.52 -12.35 -22.28
CA ARG A 435 0.88 -13.65 -22.52
C ARG A 435 0.26 -13.75 -23.92
N ASP A 436 -0.44 -12.71 -24.35
CA ASP A 436 -1.12 -12.70 -25.64
C ASP A 436 -0.12 -12.60 -26.80
N ILE A 437 0.97 -11.84 -26.64
CA ILE A 437 2.09 -11.79 -27.59
C ILE A 437 2.78 -13.15 -27.68
N GLU A 438 3.08 -13.81 -26.56
CA GLU A 438 3.65 -15.17 -26.55
C GLU A 438 2.76 -16.16 -27.31
N ARG A 439 1.43 -16.07 -27.15
CA ARG A 439 0.47 -16.88 -27.90
C ARG A 439 0.51 -16.55 -29.40
N PHE A 440 0.65 -15.29 -29.76
CA PHE A 440 0.79 -14.85 -31.16
C PHE A 440 2.06 -15.40 -31.81
N THR A 441 3.21 -15.29 -31.13
CA THR A 441 4.50 -15.78 -31.61
C THR A 441 4.47 -17.30 -31.83
N LYS A 442 3.90 -18.07 -30.89
CA LYS A 442 3.79 -19.54 -30.97
C LYS A 442 2.75 -20.05 -31.98
N THR A 443 1.79 -19.22 -32.39
CA THR A 443 0.75 -19.63 -33.34
C THR A 443 1.35 -19.73 -34.75
N THR A 444 1.35 -20.93 -35.35
CA THR A 444 1.80 -21.16 -36.73
C THR A 444 0.70 -20.92 -37.76
N ASN A 445 -0.58 -21.06 -37.37
CA ASN A 445 -1.72 -20.89 -38.26
C ASN A 445 -1.97 -19.41 -38.61
N SER A 446 -1.84 -19.07 -39.89
CA SER A 446 -2.01 -17.71 -40.41
C SER A 446 -3.40 -17.12 -40.14
N LYS A 447 -4.47 -17.92 -40.19
CA LYS A 447 -5.84 -17.49 -39.89
C LYS A 447 -5.98 -17.05 -38.43
N ASN A 448 -5.39 -17.79 -37.50
CA ASN A 448 -5.42 -17.46 -36.08
C ASN A 448 -4.56 -16.24 -35.77
N ARG A 449 -3.38 -16.12 -36.39
CA ARG A 449 -2.55 -14.90 -36.29
C ARG A 449 -3.29 -13.67 -36.77
N ARG A 450 -4.01 -13.77 -37.89
CA ARG A 450 -4.82 -12.66 -38.46
C ARG A 450 -5.95 -12.22 -37.52
N LYS A 451 -6.49 -13.11 -36.69
CA LYS A 451 -7.46 -12.76 -35.64
C LYS A 451 -6.80 -12.18 -34.39
N LEU A 452 -5.64 -12.72 -33.99
CA LEU A 452 -4.99 -12.37 -32.74
C LEU A 452 -4.24 -11.02 -32.81
N ALA A 453 -3.58 -10.70 -33.93
CA ALA A 453 -2.86 -9.43 -34.10
C ALA A 453 -3.74 -8.18 -33.90
N PRO A 454 -4.90 -8.02 -34.57
CA PRO A 454 -5.76 -6.86 -34.34
C PRO A 454 -6.36 -6.88 -32.94
N HIS A 455 -6.55 -8.06 -32.33
CA HIS A 455 -6.99 -8.13 -30.95
C HIS A 455 -5.96 -7.54 -29.98
N ILE A 456 -4.68 -7.90 -30.11
CA ILE A 456 -3.59 -7.35 -29.28
C ILE A 456 -3.52 -5.83 -29.48
N ALA A 457 -3.47 -5.36 -30.72
CA ALA A 457 -3.40 -3.93 -31.03
C ALA A 457 -4.60 -3.14 -30.46
N ASN A 458 -5.83 -3.63 -30.66
CA ASN A 458 -7.02 -2.95 -30.15
C ASN A 458 -7.17 -3.01 -28.62
N THR A 459 -6.60 -4.02 -27.96
CA THR A 459 -6.76 -4.21 -26.51
C THR A 459 -5.70 -3.47 -25.72
N TYR A 460 -4.46 -3.44 -26.22
CA TYR A 460 -3.34 -2.91 -25.44
C TYR A 460 -2.78 -1.59 -25.99
N LEU A 461 -2.93 -1.31 -27.29
CA LEU A 461 -2.36 -0.11 -27.92
C LEU A 461 -3.42 0.94 -28.30
N LYS A 462 -4.70 0.58 -28.39
CA LYS A 462 -5.75 1.57 -28.71
C LYS A 462 -5.92 2.56 -27.54
N GLN A 463 -5.96 3.85 -27.87
CA GLN A 463 -6.24 4.90 -26.90
C GLN A 463 -7.57 4.65 -26.18
N ASN A 464 -7.60 4.86 -24.87
CA ASN A 464 -8.77 4.64 -24.01
C ASN A 464 -9.23 3.18 -23.93
N SER A 465 -8.41 2.22 -24.37
CA SER A 465 -8.67 0.81 -24.09
C SER A 465 -8.58 0.56 -22.57
N PRO A 466 -9.46 -0.29 -21.99
CA PRO A 466 -9.41 -0.61 -20.56
C PRO A 466 -8.06 -1.16 -20.08
N LEU A 467 -7.34 -1.86 -20.98
CA LEU A 467 -6.01 -2.44 -20.75
C LEU A 467 -4.91 -1.73 -21.55
N GLN A 468 -5.08 -0.42 -21.79
CA GLN A 468 -4.07 0.37 -22.49
C GLN A 468 -2.72 0.30 -21.76
N LEU A 469 -1.67 -0.08 -22.49
CA LEU A 469 -0.31 -0.10 -21.98
C LEU A 469 0.22 1.31 -21.76
N ASN A 470 1.09 1.46 -20.77
CA ASN A 470 1.88 2.67 -20.54
C ASN A 470 3.06 2.75 -21.54
N TYR A 471 2.75 2.77 -22.83
CA TYR A 471 3.73 2.76 -23.91
C TYR A 471 3.98 4.19 -24.44
N PRO A 472 5.23 4.63 -24.64
CA PRO A 472 5.52 5.95 -25.19
C PRO A 472 4.96 6.04 -26.62
N LYS A 473 4.21 7.11 -26.92
CA LYS A 473 3.57 7.32 -28.24
C LYS A 473 2.69 6.14 -28.68
N VAL A 474 1.91 5.62 -27.73
CA VAL A 474 1.01 4.46 -27.92
C VAL A 474 0.14 4.55 -29.20
N ASN A 475 -0.31 5.75 -29.59
CA ASN A 475 -1.09 5.95 -30.81
C ASN A 475 -0.28 5.71 -32.09
N GLU A 476 0.97 6.19 -32.14
CA GLU A 476 1.87 5.94 -33.28
C GLU A 476 2.13 4.43 -33.43
N ALA A 477 2.43 3.75 -32.31
CA ALA A 477 2.63 2.29 -32.29
C ALA A 477 1.37 1.52 -32.71
N PHE A 478 0.18 1.96 -32.28
CA PHE A 478 -1.09 1.37 -32.71
C PHE A 478 -1.27 1.48 -34.24
N HIS A 479 -1.06 2.67 -34.80
CA HIS A 479 -1.20 2.89 -36.24
C HIS A 479 -0.16 2.11 -37.05
N GLU A 480 1.08 2.03 -36.59
CA GLU A 480 2.14 1.23 -37.21
C GLU A 480 1.78 -0.25 -37.25
N CYS A 481 1.41 -0.84 -36.10
CA CYS A 481 1.01 -2.24 -36.04
C CYS A 481 -0.22 -2.52 -36.92
N MET A 482 -1.25 -1.67 -36.87
CA MET A 482 -2.45 -1.83 -37.69
C MET A 482 -2.15 -1.71 -39.19
N ALA A 483 -1.26 -0.80 -39.60
CA ALA A 483 -0.85 -0.66 -41.00
C ALA A 483 -0.17 -1.94 -41.52
N VAL A 484 0.70 -2.57 -40.73
CA VAL A 484 1.31 -3.86 -41.10
C VAL A 484 0.26 -4.97 -41.18
N ILE A 485 -0.66 -5.03 -40.22
CA ILE A 485 -1.75 -6.02 -40.19
C ILE A 485 -2.64 -5.89 -41.44
N HIS A 486 -3.02 -4.67 -41.83
CA HIS A 486 -3.84 -4.42 -43.02
C HIS A 486 -3.11 -4.82 -44.31
N ARG A 487 -1.86 -4.38 -44.50
CA ARG A 487 -1.05 -4.76 -45.67
C ARG A 487 -0.93 -6.28 -45.84
N CYS A 488 -0.69 -7.01 -44.75
CA CYS A 488 -0.64 -8.47 -44.80
C CYS A 488 -2.01 -9.11 -45.07
N SER A 489 -3.08 -8.51 -44.57
CA SER A 489 -4.44 -9.00 -44.82
C SER A 489 -4.81 -8.89 -46.30
N ASP A 490 -4.52 -7.74 -46.91
CA ASP A 490 -4.86 -7.42 -48.30
C ASP A 490 -4.02 -8.23 -49.29
N ASN A 491 -2.71 -8.36 -49.02
CA ASN A 491 -1.79 -9.11 -49.88
C ASN A 491 -1.86 -10.63 -49.67
N GLY A 492 -2.65 -11.11 -48.71
CA GLY A 492 -2.70 -12.53 -48.37
C GLY A 492 -1.44 -13.07 -47.69
N THR A 493 -0.49 -12.20 -47.29
CA THR A 493 0.77 -12.62 -46.67
C THR A 493 0.61 -12.95 -45.19
N ILE A 494 1.57 -13.72 -44.65
CA ILE A 494 1.60 -14.11 -43.24
C ILE A 494 2.09 -12.92 -42.41
N ILE A 495 1.38 -12.60 -41.32
CA ILE A 495 1.79 -11.54 -40.40
C ILE A 495 3.11 -11.95 -39.72
N PRO A 496 4.16 -11.10 -39.74
CA PRO A 496 5.45 -11.39 -39.12
C PRO A 496 5.33 -11.73 -37.63
N SER A 497 6.07 -12.74 -37.16
CA SER A 497 6.06 -13.18 -35.75
C SER A 497 6.65 -12.17 -34.78
N ASP A 498 7.51 -11.29 -35.29
CA ASP A 498 8.26 -10.27 -34.57
C ASP A 498 7.55 -8.91 -34.53
N LEU A 499 6.35 -8.80 -35.11
CA LEU A 499 5.55 -7.56 -35.14
C LEU A 499 5.43 -6.88 -33.76
N PHE A 500 5.32 -7.67 -32.69
CA PHE A 500 5.14 -7.16 -31.33
C PHE A 500 6.40 -7.25 -30.46
N LYS A 501 7.58 -7.53 -31.03
CA LYS A 501 8.82 -7.77 -30.26
C LYS A 501 9.22 -6.57 -29.39
N ASN A 502 9.13 -5.36 -29.93
CA ASN A 502 9.45 -4.13 -29.18
C ASN A 502 8.45 -3.87 -28.05
N ILE A 503 7.18 -4.20 -28.26
CA ILE A 503 6.12 -4.06 -27.24
C ILE A 503 6.30 -5.12 -26.15
N GLN A 504 6.70 -6.34 -26.51
CA GLN A 504 7.02 -7.41 -25.57
C GLN A 504 8.16 -7.01 -24.64
N LEU A 505 9.25 -6.48 -25.20
CA LEU A 505 10.40 -5.99 -24.41
C LEU A 505 9.98 -4.86 -23.47
N HIS A 506 9.12 -3.94 -23.93
CA HIS A 506 8.55 -2.89 -23.09
C HIS A 506 7.73 -3.47 -21.92
N CYS A 507 6.90 -4.49 -22.18
CA CYS A 507 6.13 -5.16 -21.13
C CYS A 507 7.04 -5.79 -20.07
N LEU A 508 8.14 -6.43 -20.48
CA LEU A 508 9.13 -7.00 -19.57
C LEU A 508 9.78 -5.93 -18.68
N ASN A 509 10.17 -4.80 -19.27
CA ASN A 509 10.74 -3.67 -18.53
C ASN A 509 9.75 -3.11 -17.49
N ASP A 510 8.48 -2.94 -17.87
CA ASP A 510 7.43 -2.49 -16.95
C ASP A 510 7.15 -3.51 -15.84
N MET A 511 7.25 -4.81 -16.13
CA MET A 511 7.08 -5.88 -15.16
C MET A 511 8.25 -6.03 -14.19
N THR A 512 9.45 -5.54 -14.49
CA THR A 512 10.62 -5.64 -13.60
C THR A 512 10.35 -5.09 -12.20
N ASP A 513 9.67 -3.94 -12.10
CA ASP A 513 9.32 -3.34 -10.80
C ASP A 513 8.29 -4.19 -10.03
N ILE A 514 7.30 -4.76 -10.74
CA ILE A 514 6.31 -5.69 -10.18
C ILE A 514 7.02 -6.93 -9.63
N PHE A 515 7.93 -7.48 -10.41
CA PHE A 515 8.68 -8.69 -10.09
C PHE A 515 9.62 -8.49 -8.90
N GLU A 516 10.37 -7.38 -8.86
CA GLU A 516 11.25 -7.05 -7.74
C GLU A 516 10.48 -6.81 -6.43
N ARG A 517 9.26 -6.26 -6.49
CA ARG A 517 8.37 -6.20 -5.32
C ARG A 517 7.88 -7.57 -4.91
N LEU A 518 7.43 -8.39 -5.85
CA LEU A 518 6.94 -9.74 -5.58
C LEU A 518 8.03 -10.59 -4.93
N LYS A 519 9.27 -10.56 -5.45
CA LYS A 519 10.41 -11.30 -4.90
C LYS A 519 10.73 -10.96 -3.43
N ARG A 520 10.37 -9.75 -2.97
CA ARG A 520 10.55 -9.34 -1.57
C ARG A 520 9.44 -9.87 -0.66
N GLN A 521 8.24 -10.00 -1.21
CA GLN A 521 7.04 -10.35 -0.46
C GLN A 521 6.78 -11.87 -0.45
N ASP A 522 7.04 -12.55 -1.57
CA ASP A 522 6.74 -13.96 -1.77
C ASP A 522 8.02 -14.81 -1.66
N ARG A 523 8.06 -15.65 -0.62
CA ARG A 523 9.21 -16.54 -0.35
C ARG A 523 9.38 -17.60 -1.42
N ASP A 524 8.30 -18.11 -2.00
CA ASP A 524 8.34 -19.17 -3.02
C ASP A 524 8.97 -18.64 -4.30
N ILE A 525 8.56 -17.44 -4.73
CA ILE A 525 9.16 -16.78 -5.91
C ILE A 525 10.64 -16.49 -5.67
N LYS A 526 11.01 -16.03 -4.48
CA LYS A 526 12.40 -15.77 -4.11
C LYS A 526 13.26 -17.04 -4.20
N GLU A 527 12.74 -18.15 -3.70
CA GLU A 527 13.43 -19.45 -3.73
C GLU A 527 13.57 -19.98 -5.15
N VAL A 528 12.51 -19.91 -5.96
CA VAL A 528 12.55 -20.32 -7.38
C VAL A 528 13.61 -19.53 -8.16
N VAL A 529 13.67 -18.21 -7.97
CA VAL A 529 14.68 -17.36 -8.62
C VAL A 529 16.09 -17.69 -8.12
N HIS A 530 16.24 -17.97 -6.82
CA HIS A 530 17.53 -18.36 -6.26
C HIS A 530 18.02 -19.69 -6.84
N GLN A 531 17.16 -20.69 -6.95
CA GLN A 531 17.47 -22.00 -7.52
C GLN A 531 17.88 -21.90 -8.99
N TRP A 532 17.26 -21.02 -9.78
CA TRP A 532 17.67 -20.80 -11.16
C TRP A 532 19.03 -20.12 -11.28
N ASN A 533 19.31 -19.13 -10.43
CA ASN A 533 20.63 -18.50 -10.40
C ASN A 533 21.73 -19.51 -10.03
N LEU A 534 21.45 -20.45 -9.12
CA LEU A 534 22.37 -21.54 -8.81
C LEU A 534 22.52 -22.52 -10.00
N SER A 535 21.42 -22.83 -10.68
CA SER A 535 21.41 -23.72 -11.84
C SER A 535 22.11 -23.12 -13.07
N SER A 536 22.04 -21.80 -13.26
CA SER A 536 22.77 -21.11 -14.33
C SER A 536 24.27 -21.07 -14.07
N LEU A 537 24.68 -20.98 -12.80
CA LEU A 537 26.09 -21.05 -12.40
C LEU A 537 26.66 -22.48 -12.51
N ALA A 538 25.83 -23.51 -12.33
CA ALA A 538 26.25 -24.90 -12.36
C ALA A 538 26.39 -25.47 -13.79
N LYS A 539 25.90 -24.79 -14.84
CA LYS A 539 26.07 -25.27 -16.21
C LYS A 539 27.56 -25.23 -16.57
N PRO A 540 28.22 -26.39 -16.78
CA PRO A 540 29.63 -26.40 -17.13
C PRO A 540 29.79 -25.61 -18.42
N VAL A 541 30.73 -24.65 -18.41
CA VAL A 541 31.14 -23.94 -19.63
C VAL A 541 31.53 -25.03 -20.61
N GLN A 542 30.68 -25.28 -21.61
CA GLN A 542 31.07 -26.11 -22.73
C GLN A 542 32.17 -25.32 -23.43
N THR A 543 33.41 -25.60 -23.06
CA THR A 543 34.57 -25.22 -23.84
C THR A 543 34.35 -25.91 -25.17
N ASN A 544 33.84 -25.17 -26.15
CA ASN A 544 33.78 -25.61 -27.52
C ASN A 544 35.22 -25.98 -27.89
N GLY A 545 35.53 -27.28 -27.83
CA GLY A 545 36.79 -27.82 -28.30
C GLY A 545 36.86 -27.53 -29.79
N GLN A 546 37.59 -26.47 -30.12
CA GLN A 546 38.13 -26.25 -31.45
C GLN A 546 39.46 -26.97 -31.56
#